data_AF-A0A356XHL8-F1
#
_entry.id   AF-A0A356XHL8-F1
#
_cell.length_a   1.000
_cell.length_b   1.000
_cell.length_c   1.000
_cell.angle_alpha   90.00
_cell.angle_beta   90.00
_cell.angle_gamma   90.00
#
_symmetry.space_group_name_H-M   'P 1'
#
loop_
_entity.id
_entity.type
_entity.pdbx_description
1 polymer ?
#
loop_
_entity_poly.entity_id
_entity_poly.type
_entity_poly.pdbx_seq_one_letter_code
_entity_poly.pdbx_strand_id
1 'polypeptide(L)'
;MTCPITPLRYRSCSITIIFCRDLSCQVRETGKPWYNPGMKNKRRKYAKIISGQLPAGVLVQATLLLAGVLAVMVAPRFPAQIEKYYSMGAGRIFMKMLSGFSRLFPFSLAEILIAGGILFLLFFILVRIPLAGFRKKHRRKSRKALHPQPDRLSRVFRIFRAAALAYLLFYGLWGLNYFRIPLLKIAGYPAVPYSAKTLADFTARVAWETTSARAQVMEDAADGIARLQGEPSGAAVRAAPGLQKLQEKFPEFRITGVRAKPVVLSGVLSRLGIAGFFFPFTGEASVNVRMPAITVPQAVCHELAHLNGYAREEEAEFLACMACRLHPDPDFRYSGRLVELSHCLNLLRAADPAAWQAVWNGMDDGVARDLAAVSRYWKDREGLLTRVSEKVNDYYLKSNRQEQGVGSYSQVVGLLLAEAAAEAAAENP
;
A
#
# COMPACT_ATOMS: atom_id res chain seq x y z
N MET A 1 -102.24 23.77 13.03
CA MET A 1 -101.33 24.57 13.87
C MET A 1 -100.31 25.21 12.94
N THR A 2 -100.64 26.34 12.29
CA THR A 2 -100.32 27.71 12.77
C THR A 2 -98.89 27.85 13.26
N CYS A 3 -97.99 28.37 12.42
CA CYS A 3 -97.59 29.77 12.40
C CYS A 3 -96.14 29.87 11.88
N PRO A 4 -95.83 30.82 10.98
CA PRO A 4 -94.49 31.09 10.47
C PRO A 4 -93.72 31.91 11.51
N ILE A 5 -92.49 32.37 11.20
CA ILE A 5 -91.87 33.65 11.65
C ILE A 5 -90.35 33.57 11.36
N THR A 6 -89.92 34.19 10.26
CA THR A 6 -88.74 35.09 10.25
C THR A 6 -89.03 36.25 11.21
N PRO A 7 -88.08 36.85 11.98
CA PRO A 7 -86.95 37.57 11.37
C PRO A 7 -85.68 37.88 12.24
N LEU A 8 -84.72 38.53 11.59
CA LEU A 8 -83.82 39.60 12.07
C LEU A 8 -82.73 39.32 13.15
N ARG A 9 -81.49 39.40 12.64
CA ARG A 9 -80.32 40.14 13.18
C ARG A 9 -80.27 40.37 14.70
N TYR A 10 -79.23 39.84 15.35
CA TYR A 10 -78.11 40.66 15.85
C TYR A 10 -76.88 39.78 16.12
N ARG A 11 -75.71 40.40 15.95
CA ARG A 11 -74.33 39.92 16.04
C ARG A 11 -74.06 38.92 17.17
N SER A 12 -73.31 37.85 16.88
CA SER A 12 -72.17 37.40 17.70
C SER A 12 -71.42 36.22 17.06
N CYS A 13 -70.10 36.40 16.93
CA CYS A 13 -69.02 35.40 17.00
C CYS A 13 -69.16 34.07 16.23
N SER A 14 -68.30 33.85 15.22
CA SER A 14 -67.18 32.87 15.28
C SER A 14 -67.50 31.65 14.42
N ILE A 15 -66.68 31.07 13.54
CA ILE A 15 -65.24 31.11 13.24
C ILE A 15 -65.11 30.74 11.74
N THR A 16 -64.43 31.57 10.94
CA THR A 16 -63.83 31.13 9.67
C THR A 16 -62.33 31.21 9.85
N ILE A 17 -61.68 30.04 9.80
CA ILE A 17 -60.24 29.88 9.92
C ILE A 17 -59.59 30.47 8.67
N ILE A 18 -58.94 31.62 8.83
CA ILE A 18 -57.95 32.12 7.86
C ILE A 18 -56.57 31.96 8.53
N PHE A 19 -55.72 31.17 7.86
CA PHE A 19 -54.31 30.99 8.18
C PHE A 19 -53.61 32.34 8.34
N CYS A 20 -53.26 32.70 9.58
CA CYS A 20 -52.37 33.82 9.85
C CYS A 20 -51.01 33.28 10.29
N ARG A 21 -50.04 33.46 9.38
CA ARG A 21 -48.61 33.31 9.61
C ARG A 21 -48.12 34.59 10.30
N ASP A 22 -47.32 34.40 11.35
CA ASP A 22 -46.44 35.36 12.04
C ASP A 22 -46.99 36.19 13.23
N LEU A 23 -46.32 36.00 14.37
CA LEU A 23 -46.33 36.87 15.53
C LEU A 23 -45.59 38.19 15.25
N SER A 24 -46.21 39.26 15.76
CA SER A 24 -45.62 40.56 16.13
C SER A 24 -45.20 41.52 15.01
N CYS A 25 -46.15 42.36 14.60
CA CYS A 25 -45.88 43.70 14.08
C CYS A 25 -46.19 44.72 15.18
N GLN A 26 -45.17 45.38 15.73
CA GLN A 26 -45.36 46.68 16.39
C GLN A 26 -45.60 47.72 15.29
N VAL A 27 -46.69 48.47 15.41
CA VAL A 27 -47.02 49.60 14.55
C VAL A 27 -46.12 50.78 14.95
N ARG A 28 -45.27 51.23 14.02
CA ARG A 28 -44.72 52.58 14.01
C ARG A 28 -45.30 53.26 12.78
N GLU A 29 -46.06 54.32 12.98
CA GLU A 29 -46.53 55.23 11.93
C GLU A 29 -45.31 55.89 11.27
N THR A 30 -45.00 55.52 10.03
CA THR A 30 -44.37 56.37 9.00
C THR A 30 -44.46 55.63 7.66
N GLY A 31 -45.21 56.19 6.72
CA GLY A 31 -45.55 55.54 5.45
C GLY A 31 -44.41 55.48 4.43
N LYS A 32 -43.57 54.44 4.47
CA LYS A 32 -42.87 53.87 3.29
C LYS A 32 -42.63 52.38 3.48
N PRO A 33 -42.95 51.50 2.50
CA PRO A 33 -42.65 50.08 2.61
C PRO A 33 -41.13 49.86 2.49
N TRP A 34 -40.55 49.27 3.53
CA TRP A 34 -39.13 48.93 3.60
C TRP A 34 -38.84 47.72 2.70
N TYR A 35 -38.39 47.96 1.46
CA TYR A 35 -37.88 46.89 0.59
C TYR A 35 -36.48 46.49 1.05
N ASN A 36 -36.36 45.34 1.72
CA ASN A 36 -35.07 44.76 2.11
C ASN A 36 -34.61 43.69 1.09
N PRO A 37 -33.75 44.03 0.11
CA PRO A 37 -33.23 43.07 -0.87
C PRO A 37 -32.43 41.91 -0.24
N GLY A 38 -31.98 42.05 1.01
CA GLY A 38 -31.26 41.01 1.75
C GLY A 38 -32.09 39.78 2.12
N MET A 39 -33.43 39.88 2.14
CA MET A 39 -34.30 38.75 2.48
C MET A 39 -34.51 37.75 1.32
N LYS A 40 -34.48 38.20 0.06
CA LYS A 40 -34.56 37.29 -1.11
C LYS A 40 -33.34 36.38 -1.20
N ASN A 41 -32.14 36.91 -0.93
CA ASN A 41 -30.91 36.13 -0.92
C ASN A 41 -30.85 35.13 0.24
N LYS A 42 -31.36 35.50 1.43
CA LYS A 42 -31.49 34.56 2.55
C LYS A 42 -32.51 33.46 2.23
N ARG A 43 -33.71 33.79 1.73
CA ARG A 43 -34.74 32.80 1.35
C ARG A 43 -34.28 31.85 0.24
N ARG A 44 -33.56 32.31 -0.79
CA ARG A 44 -32.94 31.42 -1.80
C ARG A 44 -31.89 30.48 -1.19
N LYS A 45 -31.09 30.98 -0.25
CA LYS A 45 -30.08 30.19 0.45
C LYS A 45 -30.72 29.15 1.39
N TYR A 46 -31.82 29.50 2.07
CA TYR A 46 -32.59 28.57 2.92
C TYR A 46 -33.45 27.58 2.12
N ALA A 47 -34.00 27.97 0.97
CA ALA A 47 -34.74 27.07 0.09
C ALA A 47 -33.85 25.96 -0.50
N LYS A 48 -32.58 26.27 -0.82
CA LYS A 48 -31.57 25.27 -1.20
C LYS A 48 -31.20 24.30 -0.07
N ILE A 49 -31.36 24.71 1.19
CA ILE A 49 -31.07 23.86 2.36
C ILE A 49 -32.28 22.97 2.69
N ILE A 50 -33.51 23.45 2.45
CA ILE A 50 -34.76 22.71 2.70
C ILE A 50 -35.07 21.72 1.57
N SER A 51 -34.61 21.95 0.33
CA SER A 51 -34.86 21.04 -0.80
C SER A 51 -33.97 19.80 -0.84
N GLY A 52 -33.01 19.63 0.08
CA GLY A 52 -32.15 18.43 0.17
C GLY A 52 -31.26 18.16 -1.06
N GLN A 53 -31.31 19.01 -2.09
CA GLN A 53 -30.56 18.81 -3.34
C GLN A 53 -29.10 19.22 -3.13
N LEU A 54 -28.21 18.23 -3.10
CA LEU A 54 -26.77 18.46 -3.21
C LEU A 54 -26.49 19.25 -4.50
N PRO A 55 -25.49 20.17 -4.51
CA PRO A 55 -25.13 20.88 -5.73
C PRO A 55 -24.81 19.87 -6.84
N ALA A 56 -25.30 20.09 -8.06
CA ALA A 56 -25.12 19.14 -9.17
C ALA A 56 -23.65 18.68 -9.34
N GLY A 57 -22.69 19.58 -9.17
CA GLY A 57 -21.26 19.24 -9.23
C GLY A 57 -20.78 18.26 -8.15
N VAL A 58 -21.38 18.26 -6.95
CA VAL A 58 -21.07 17.29 -5.88
C VAL A 58 -21.59 15.91 -6.26
N LEU A 59 -22.78 15.84 -6.86
CA LEU A 59 -23.37 14.59 -7.31
C LEU A 59 -22.57 13.97 -8.48
N VAL A 60 -22.18 14.79 -9.45
CA VAL A 60 -21.31 14.36 -10.56
C VAL A 60 -19.98 13.83 -10.03
N GLN A 61 -19.33 14.58 -9.14
CA GLN A 61 -18.07 14.15 -8.53
C GLN A 61 -18.21 12.82 -7.76
N ALA A 62 -19.26 12.68 -6.94
CA ALA A 62 -19.51 11.44 -6.20
C ALA A 62 -19.75 10.25 -7.14
N THR A 63 -20.48 10.49 -8.24
CA THR A 63 -20.76 9.47 -9.28
C THR A 63 -19.47 9.02 -9.97
N LEU A 64 -18.59 9.96 -10.35
CA LEU A 64 -17.30 9.63 -10.98
C LEU A 64 -16.38 8.85 -10.03
N LEU A 65 -16.33 9.25 -8.75
CA LEU A 65 -15.58 8.53 -7.72
C LEU A 65 -16.10 7.10 -7.54
N LEU A 66 -17.42 6.94 -7.44
CA LEU A 66 -18.05 5.63 -7.30
C LEU A 66 -17.79 4.77 -8.53
N ALA A 67 -17.96 5.33 -9.74
CA ALA A 67 -17.68 4.63 -10.99
C ALA A 67 -16.21 4.18 -11.08
N GLY A 68 -15.26 5.03 -10.68
CA GLY A 68 -13.85 4.66 -10.60
C GLY A 68 -13.59 3.52 -9.63
N VAL A 69 -14.19 3.56 -8.43
CA VAL A 69 -14.03 2.48 -7.43
C VAL A 69 -14.60 1.17 -7.96
N LEU A 70 -15.78 1.21 -8.57
CA LEU A 70 -16.39 0.04 -9.21
C LEU A 70 -15.53 -0.50 -10.36
N ALA A 71 -14.91 0.38 -11.16
CA ALA A 71 -13.99 -0.04 -12.21
C ALA A 71 -12.79 -0.81 -11.64
N VAL A 72 -12.19 -0.34 -10.53
CA VAL A 72 -11.11 -1.07 -9.85
C VAL A 72 -11.59 -2.42 -9.31
N MET A 73 -12.81 -2.49 -8.74
CA MET A 73 -13.37 -3.75 -8.23
C MET A 73 -13.63 -4.78 -9.33
N VAL A 74 -13.89 -4.32 -10.56
CA VAL A 74 -14.13 -5.17 -11.74
C VAL A 74 -12.84 -5.53 -12.47
N ALA A 75 -11.79 -4.70 -12.37
CA ALA A 75 -10.51 -4.86 -13.03
C ALA A 75 -9.88 -6.28 -12.94
N PRO A 76 -9.94 -7.01 -11.80
CA PRO A 76 -9.42 -8.38 -11.71
C PRO A 76 -9.99 -9.38 -12.72
N ARG A 77 -11.15 -9.09 -13.33
CA ARG A 77 -11.73 -9.94 -14.39
C ARG A 77 -11.05 -9.79 -15.75
N PHE A 78 -10.15 -8.83 -15.90
CA PHE A 78 -9.51 -8.47 -17.17
C PHE A 78 -7.97 -8.47 -17.07
N PRO A 79 -7.34 -9.55 -16.57
CA PRO A 79 -5.89 -9.57 -16.34
C PRO A 79 -5.07 -9.39 -17.63
N ALA A 80 -5.55 -9.91 -18.76
CA ALA A 80 -4.88 -9.74 -20.06
C ALA A 80 -4.89 -8.28 -20.55
N GLN A 81 -5.97 -7.55 -20.32
CA GLN A 81 -6.08 -6.13 -20.65
C GLN A 81 -5.21 -5.29 -19.71
N ILE A 82 -5.17 -5.63 -18.42
CA ILE A 82 -4.29 -4.97 -17.45
C ILE A 82 -2.83 -5.19 -17.83
N GLU A 83 -2.43 -6.42 -18.13
CA GLU A 83 -1.08 -6.72 -18.58
C GLU A 83 -0.71 -5.88 -19.80
N LYS A 84 -1.52 -5.93 -20.86
CA LYS A 84 -1.23 -5.26 -22.14
C LYS A 84 -1.24 -3.74 -22.06
N TYR A 85 -2.30 -3.15 -21.52
CA TYR A 85 -2.54 -1.70 -21.62
C TYR A 85 -2.00 -0.93 -20.41
N TYR A 86 -2.05 -1.53 -19.22
CA TYR A 86 -1.64 -0.89 -17.99
C TYR A 86 -0.20 -1.25 -17.61
N SER A 87 0.05 -2.50 -17.23
CA SER A 87 1.34 -2.93 -16.66
C SER A 87 2.49 -2.87 -17.67
N MET A 88 2.21 -3.18 -18.95
CA MET A 88 3.18 -3.06 -20.05
C MET A 88 3.11 -1.71 -20.79
N GLY A 89 2.18 -0.84 -20.42
CA GLY A 89 1.92 0.46 -21.03
C GLY A 89 1.92 1.60 -20.01
N ALA A 90 0.73 2.07 -19.63
CA ALA A 90 0.55 3.30 -18.84
C ALA A 90 1.27 3.29 -17.48
N GLY A 91 1.20 2.17 -16.73
CA GLY A 91 1.81 2.05 -15.41
C GLY A 91 3.33 2.26 -15.44
N ARG A 92 4.00 1.76 -16.49
CA ARG A 92 5.44 1.97 -16.69
C ARG A 92 5.79 3.41 -16.99
N ILE A 93 4.96 4.10 -17.78
CA ILE A 93 5.15 5.52 -18.06
C ILE A 93 5.04 6.31 -16.76
N PHE A 94 4.02 6.04 -15.94
CA PHE A 94 3.87 6.68 -14.64
C PHE A 94 5.07 6.41 -13.72
N MET A 95 5.51 5.16 -13.59
CA MET A 95 6.65 4.82 -12.74
C MET A 95 7.94 5.47 -13.24
N LYS A 96 8.21 5.46 -14.56
CA LYS A 96 9.38 6.12 -15.14
C LYS A 96 9.38 7.64 -14.88
N MET A 97 8.22 8.28 -14.97
CA MET A 97 8.09 9.72 -14.68
C MET A 97 8.32 10.01 -13.19
N LEU A 98 7.66 9.26 -12.30
CA LEU A 98 7.78 9.46 -10.85
C LEU A 98 9.18 9.13 -10.34
N SER A 99 9.73 7.98 -10.72
CA SER A 99 11.07 7.54 -10.34
C SER A 99 12.16 8.43 -10.96
N GLY A 100 11.92 8.95 -12.17
CA GLY A 100 12.80 9.92 -12.83
C GLY A 100 12.84 11.25 -12.09
N PHE A 101 11.69 11.75 -11.64
CA PHE A 101 11.59 12.96 -10.82
C PHE A 101 12.22 12.75 -9.44
N SER A 102 11.88 11.67 -8.73
CA SER A 102 12.39 11.42 -7.39
C SER A 102 13.91 11.22 -7.37
N ARG A 103 14.51 10.72 -8.45
CA ARG A 103 15.96 10.59 -8.61
C ARG A 103 16.73 11.92 -8.55
N LEU A 104 16.09 13.05 -8.81
CA LEU A 104 16.71 14.37 -8.67
C LEU A 104 17.13 14.69 -7.22
N PHE A 105 16.55 13.98 -6.25
CA PHE A 105 16.80 14.18 -4.83
C PHE A 105 17.70 13.06 -4.29
N PRO A 106 18.78 13.38 -3.54
CA PRO A 106 19.68 12.40 -2.96
C PRO A 106 19.08 11.65 -1.76
N PHE A 107 17.92 12.09 -1.27
CA PHE A 107 17.16 11.50 -0.15
C PHE A 107 15.82 10.94 -0.62
N SER A 108 15.18 10.08 0.19
CA SER A 108 13.87 9.49 -0.11
C SER A 108 12.73 10.51 0.09
N LEU A 109 12.01 10.85 -0.99
CA LEU A 109 10.81 11.70 -0.89
C LEU A 109 9.69 10.95 -0.16
N ALA A 110 9.63 9.63 -0.30
CA ALA A 110 8.71 8.77 0.41
C ALA A 110 8.86 8.91 1.92
N GLU A 111 10.09 8.93 2.46
CA GLU A 111 10.31 9.17 3.90
C GLU A 111 9.75 10.52 4.36
N ILE A 112 9.95 11.58 3.57
CA ILE A 112 9.44 12.92 3.89
C ILE A 112 7.91 12.94 3.86
N LEU A 113 7.28 12.31 2.85
CA LEU A 113 5.84 12.26 2.73
C LEU A 113 5.20 11.43 3.85
N ILE A 114 5.81 10.29 4.20
CA ILE A 114 5.34 9.43 5.29
C ILE A 114 5.49 10.16 6.63
N ALA A 115 6.68 10.70 6.93
CA ALA A 115 6.93 11.44 8.16
C ALA A 115 6.04 12.68 8.27
N GLY A 116 5.92 13.47 7.20
CA GLY A 116 5.05 14.63 7.13
C GLY A 116 3.57 14.28 7.31
N GLY A 117 3.11 13.17 6.71
CA GLY A 117 1.77 12.64 6.89
C GLY A 117 1.48 12.24 8.34
N ILE A 118 2.41 11.57 9.00
CA ILE A 118 2.32 11.20 10.42
C ILE A 118 2.28 12.45 11.30
N LEU A 119 3.19 13.41 11.09
CA LEU A 119 3.23 14.65 11.86
C LEU A 119 1.96 15.49 11.66
N PHE A 120 1.43 15.54 10.43
CA PHE A 120 0.16 16.18 10.12
C PHE A 120 -1.01 15.53 10.87
N LEU A 121 -1.06 14.19 10.88
CA LEU A 121 -2.08 13.43 11.60
C LEU A 121 -2.00 13.69 13.12
N LEU A 122 -0.80 13.66 13.69
CA LEU A 122 -0.57 13.95 15.10
C LEU A 122 -0.96 15.39 15.46
N PHE A 123 -0.57 16.37 14.66
CA PHE A 123 -1.00 17.77 14.84
C PHE A 123 -2.53 17.90 14.80
N PHE A 124 -3.18 17.21 13.86
CA PHE A 124 -4.63 17.24 13.75
C PHE A 124 -5.31 16.63 14.99
N ILE A 125 -4.83 15.48 15.47
CA ILE A 125 -5.37 14.79 16.64
C ILE A 125 -5.10 15.55 17.94
N LEU A 126 -3.88 16.01 18.16
CA LEU A 126 -3.45 16.60 19.43
C LEU A 126 -3.82 18.08 19.57
N VAL A 127 -3.92 18.82 18.47
CA VAL A 127 -4.16 20.27 18.50
C VAL A 127 -5.56 20.62 17.99
N ARG A 128 -5.91 20.20 16.76
CA ARG A 128 -7.15 20.65 16.11
C ARG A 128 -8.41 20.05 16.75
N ILE A 129 -8.40 18.76 17.11
CA ILE A 129 -9.56 18.11 17.74
C ILE A 129 -9.86 18.73 19.12
N PRO A 130 -8.88 18.86 20.06
CA PRO A 130 -9.13 19.46 21.36
C PRO A 130 -9.52 20.92 21.26
N LEU A 131 -8.82 21.72 20.43
CA LEU A 131 -9.13 23.15 20.28
C LEU A 131 -10.53 23.38 19.72
N ALA A 132 -11.01 22.52 18.82
CA ALA A 132 -12.39 22.54 18.35
C ALA A 132 -13.40 22.17 19.47
N GLY A 133 -13.04 21.25 20.37
CA GLY A 133 -13.80 20.91 21.57
C GLY A 133 -13.88 22.06 22.57
N PHE A 134 -12.75 22.69 22.88
CA PHE A 134 -12.66 23.85 23.78
C PHE A 134 -13.43 25.05 23.25
N ARG A 135 -13.27 25.39 21.96
CA ARG A 135 -14.03 26.48 21.33
C ARG A 135 -15.54 26.23 21.35
N LYS A 136 -16.00 24.98 21.21
CA LYS A 136 -17.43 24.63 21.36
C LYS A 136 -17.94 24.80 22.80
N LYS A 137 -17.15 24.42 23.80
CA LYS A 137 -17.48 24.59 25.23
C LYS A 137 -17.59 26.07 25.62
N HIS A 138 -16.65 26.91 25.15
CA HIS A 138 -16.64 28.35 25.44
C HIS A 138 -17.74 29.12 24.68
N ARG A 139 -18.04 28.72 23.43
CA ARG A 139 -19.09 29.35 22.61
C ARG A 139 -20.50 29.00 23.09
N ARG A 140 -20.70 27.86 23.76
CA ARG A 140 -21.97 27.47 24.41
C ARG A 140 -22.34 28.38 25.59
N LYS A 141 -21.34 29.03 26.22
CA LYS A 141 -21.54 30.00 27.31
C LYS A 141 -21.84 31.44 26.85
N SER A 142 -21.59 31.81 25.58
CA SER A 142 -21.54 33.23 25.18
C SER A 142 -22.55 33.69 24.12
N ARG A 143 -23.26 32.84 23.35
CA ARG A 143 -24.38 33.33 22.50
C ARG A 143 -25.24 32.23 21.86
N LYS A 144 -26.58 32.42 21.95
CA LYS A 144 -27.63 31.83 21.09
C LYS A 144 -27.52 32.34 19.64
N ALA A 145 -26.36 32.18 18.99
CA ALA A 145 -26.15 32.65 17.61
C ALA A 145 -26.12 31.50 16.61
N LEU A 146 -27.18 31.48 15.81
CA LEU A 146 -27.51 30.64 14.66
C LEU A 146 -26.44 30.73 13.55
N HIS A 147 -25.27 30.13 13.75
CA HIS A 147 -24.38 29.78 12.65
C HIS A 147 -24.63 28.32 12.27
N PRO A 148 -25.04 28.00 11.03
CA PRO A 148 -25.17 26.62 10.60
C PRO A 148 -23.79 25.99 10.72
N GLN A 149 -23.64 25.05 11.65
CA GLN A 149 -22.47 24.20 11.67
C GLN A 149 -22.43 23.49 10.32
N PRO A 150 -21.26 23.28 9.70
CA PRO A 150 -21.16 22.29 8.63
C PRO A 150 -21.72 20.99 9.21
N ASP A 151 -22.82 20.56 8.61
CA ASP A 151 -23.50 19.31 8.89
C ASP A 151 -22.46 18.18 9.01
N ARG A 152 -22.66 17.27 9.97
CA ARG A 152 -21.74 16.12 10.14
C ARG A 152 -21.53 15.37 8.81
N LEU A 153 -22.57 15.36 7.97
CA LEU A 153 -22.60 14.79 6.63
C LEU A 153 -21.55 15.41 5.68
N SER A 154 -21.39 16.74 5.62
CA SER A 154 -20.32 17.35 4.78
C SER A 154 -18.91 17.05 5.28
N ARG A 155 -18.71 16.76 6.56
CA ARG A 155 -17.41 16.33 7.07
C ARG A 155 -17.09 14.89 6.67
N VAL A 156 -18.05 13.98 6.84
CA VAL A 156 -17.93 12.58 6.40
C VAL A 156 -17.70 12.51 4.89
N PHE A 157 -18.46 13.28 4.10
CA PHE A 157 -18.30 13.31 2.65
C PHE A 157 -16.92 13.79 2.21
N ARG A 158 -16.31 14.78 2.89
CA ARG A 158 -14.94 15.23 2.57
C ARG A 158 -13.89 14.15 2.85
N ILE A 159 -14.05 13.40 3.95
CA ILE A 159 -13.15 12.29 4.29
C ILE A 159 -13.31 11.18 3.26
N PHE A 160 -14.55 10.78 2.96
CA PHE A 160 -14.85 9.79 1.92
C PHE A 160 -14.25 10.20 0.57
N ARG A 161 -14.44 11.47 0.16
CA ARG A 161 -13.87 12.00 -1.08
C ARG A 161 -12.35 11.91 -1.11
N ALA A 162 -11.68 12.30 -0.02
CA ALA A 162 -10.23 12.22 0.06
C ALA A 162 -9.73 10.77 0.02
N ALA A 163 -10.40 9.85 0.72
CA ALA A 163 -10.08 8.43 0.72
C ALA A 163 -10.30 7.80 -0.66
N ALA A 164 -11.42 8.08 -1.32
CA ALA A 164 -11.70 7.58 -2.67
C ALA A 164 -10.69 8.11 -3.70
N LEU A 165 -10.31 9.39 -3.61
CA LEU A 165 -9.26 9.95 -4.47
C LEU A 165 -7.90 9.29 -4.21
N ALA A 166 -7.51 9.09 -2.95
CA ALA A 166 -6.26 8.41 -2.61
C ALA A 166 -6.24 6.96 -3.11
N TYR A 167 -7.37 6.25 -2.97
CA TYR A 167 -7.55 4.88 -3.48
C TYR A 167 -7.42 4.82 -5.00
N LEU A 168 -8.15 5.68 -5.73
CA LEU A 168 -8.08 5.72 -7.19
C LEU A 168 -6.72 6.18 -7.70
N LEU A 169 -6.07 7.10 -6.99
CA LEU A 169 -4.71 7.52 -7.31
C LEU A 169 -3.73 6.37 -7.12
N PHE A 170 -3.82 5.63 -6.01
CA PHE A 170 -2.99 4.45 -5.77
C PHE A 170 -3.14 3.40 -6.88
N TYR A 171 -4.39 3.00 -7.21
CA TYR A 171 -4.63 2.01 -8.26
C TYR A 171 -4.24 2.53 -9.65
N GLY A 172 -4.54 3.80 -9.94
CA GLY A 172 -4.16 4.43 -11.20
C GLY A 172 -2.65 4.54 -11.38
N LEU A 173 -1.90 4.87 -10.32
CA LEU A 173 -0.45 4.97 -10.39
C LEU A 173 0.22 3.60 -10.44
N TRP A 174 -0.19 2.65 -9.59
CA TRP A 174 0.50 1.35 -9.51
C TRP A 174 -0.38 0.16 -9.12
N GLY A 175 -1.40 0.34 -8.27
CA GLY A 175 -2.12 -0.77 -7.63
C GLY A 175 -2.84 -1.73 -8.59
N LEU A 176 -3.13 -1.33 -9.83
CA LEU A 176 -3.64 -2.27 -10.84
C LEU A 176 -2.66 -3.42 -11.16
N ASN A 177 -1.38 -3.28 -10.82
CA ASN A 177 -0.38 -4.34 -10.96
C ASN A 177 -0.66 -5.60 -10.12
N TYR A 178 -1.50 -5.52 -9.07
CA TYR A 178 -1.96 -6.72 -8.34
C TYR A 178 -2.81 -7.67 -9.20
N PHE A 179 -3.36 -7.17 -10.31
CA PHE A 179 -4.29 -7.89 -11.18
C PHE A 179 -3.64 -8.34 -12.49
N ARG A 180 -2.30 -8.34 -12.56
CA ARG A 180 -1.53 -8.85 -13.70
C ARG A 180 -1.74 -10.34 -13.91
N ILE A 181 -1.33 -10.81 -15.09
CA ILE A 181 -1.19 -12.25 -15.34
C ILE A 181 -0.10 -12.79 -14.37
N PRO A 182 -0.31 -13.94 -13.71
CA PRO A 182 0.69 -14.51 -12.81
C PRO A 182 2.03 -14.75 -13.50
N LEU A 183 3.13 -14.52 -12.78
CA LEU A 183 4.49 -14.58 -13.32
C LEU A 183 4.82 -15.94 -13.97
N LEU A 184 4.38 -17.06 -13.39
CA LEU A 184 4.57 -18.40 -13.98
C LEU A 184 4.00 -18.49 -15.40
N LYS A 185 2.82 -17.90 -15.63
CA LYS A 185 2.22 -17.87 -16.97
C LYS A 185 2.99 -16.97 -17.93
N ILE A 186 3.54 -15.87 -17.43
CA ILE A 186 4.39 -14.98 -18.23
C ILE A 186 5.68 -15.71 -18.63
N ALA A 187 6.31 -16.41 -17.68
CA ALA A 187 7.54 -17.17 -17.87
C ALA A 187 7.36 -18.51 -18.60
N GLY A 188 6.12 -18.96 -18.81
CA GLY A 188 5.83 -20.26 -19.42
C GLY A 188 6.12 -21.47 -18.51
N TYR A 189 6.27 -21.26 -17.20
CA TYR A 189 6.56 -22.34 -16.26
C TYR A 189 5.28 -23.11 -15.85
N PRO A 190 5.32 -24.45 -15.84
CA PRO A 190 4.20 -25.25 -15.40
C PRO A 190 3.93 -25.04 -13.91
N ALA A 191 2.67 -25.05 -13.50
CA ALA A 191 2.33 -25.14 -12.08
C ALA A 191 2.57 -26.59 -11.63
N VAL A 192 3.65 -26.81 -10.87
CA VAL A 192 4.05 -28.15 -10.43
C VAL A 192 3.68 -28.34 -8.96
N PRO A 193 2.73 -29.24 -8.62
CA PRO A 193 2.60 -29.69 -7.24
C PRO A 193 3.88 -30.45 -6.87
N TYR A 194 4.44 -30.15 -5.70
CA TYR A 194 5.68 -30.77 -5.23
C TYR A 194 5.44 -31.59 -3.97
N SER A 195 6.11 -32.75 -3.90
CA SER A 195 6.11 -33.59 -2.71
C SER A 195 7.07 -33.05 -1.64
N ALA A 196 6.91 -33.50 -0.39
CA ALA A 196 7.89 -33.20 0.67
C ALA A 196 9.31 -33.65 0.29
N LYS A 197 9.43 -34.79 -0.40
CA LYS A 197 10.71 -35.28 -0.94
C LYS A 197 11.29 -34.32 -1.98
N THR A 198 10.49 -33.87 -2.95
CA THR A 198 10.93 -32.90 -3.97
C THR A 198 11.41 -31.61 -3.32
N LEU A 199 10.70 -31.13 -2.30
CA LEU A 199 11.10 -29.96 -1.53
C LEU A 199 12.42 -30.18 -0.79
N ALA A 200 12.60 -31.35 -0.15
CA ALA A 200 13.84 -31.70 0.54
C ALA A 200 15.04 -31.75 -0.42
N ASP A 201 14.89 -32.45 -1.56
CA ASP A 201 15.93 -32.57 -2.58
C ASP A 201 16.31 -31.19 -3.16
N PHE A 202 15.30 -30.35 -3.45
CA PHE A 202 15.52 -28.98 -3.91
C PHE A 202 16.22 -28.12 -2.85
N THR A 203 15.80 -28.22 -1.59
CA THR A 203 16.38 -27.44 -0.49
C THR A 203 17.84 -27.84 -0.25
N ALA A 204 18.17 -29.14 -0.34
CA ALA A 204 19.54 -29.63 -0.26
C ALA A 204 20.41 -29.07 -1.39
N ARG A 205 19.89 -29.02 -2.62
CA ARG A 205 20.58 -28.39 -3.77
C ARG A 205 20.82 -26.90 -3.54
N VAL A 206 19.79 -26.16 -3.11
CA VAL A 206 19.91 -24.73 -2.80
C VAL A 206 20.93 -24.49 -1.68
N ALA A 207 20.98 -25.36 -0.67
CA ALA A 207 21.99 -25.29 0.40
C ALA A 207 23.41 -25.42 -0.16
N TRP A 208 23.66 -26.39 -1.04
CA TRP A 208 24.95 -26.57 -1.70
C TRP A 208 25.34 -25.38 -2.60
N GLU A 209 24.38 -24.85 -3.37
CA GLU A 209 24.60 -23.64 -4.20
C GLU A 209 24.91 -22.41 -3.33
N THR A 210 24.29 -22.33 -2.15
CA THR A 210 24.48 -21.26 -1.18
C THR A 210 25.88 -21.34 -0.55
N THR A 211 26.34 -22.54 -0.17
CA THR A 211 27.72 -22.79 0.28
C THR A 211 28.73 -22.39 -0.80
N SER A 212 28.48 -22.76 -2.05
CA SER A 212 29.35 -22.40 -3.18
C SER A 212 29.42 -20.89 -3.41
N ALA A 213 28.30 -20.17 -3.26
CA ALA A 213 28.28 -18.72 -3.32
C ALA A 213 28.96 -18.06 -2.10
N ARG A 214 28.81 -18.64 -0.90
CA ARG A 214 29.43 -18.15 0.33
C ARG A 214 30.96 -18.13 0.23
N ALA A 215 31.54 -19.13 -0.40
CA ALA A 215 32.99 -19.23 -0.58
C ALA A 215 33.60 -18.03 -1.38
N GLN A 216 32.78 -17.23 -2.05
CA GLN A 216 33.20 -16.09 -2.85
C GLN A 216 33.02 -14.74 -2.15
N VAL A 217 32.45 -14.71 -0.94
CA VAL A 217 32.25 -13.47 -0.17
C VAL A 217 33.25 -13.36 0.98
N MET A 218 33.46 -12.13 1.46
CA MET A 218 34.32 -11.87 2.61
C MET A 218 33.58 -12.23 3.89
N GLU A 219 34.32 -12.62 4.94
CA GLU A 219 33.80 -12.75 6.29
C GLU A 219 34.50 -11.78 7.25
N ASP A 220 33.84 -11.49 8.37
CA ASP A 220 34.41 -10.76 9.49
C ASP A 220 35.32 -11.70 10.31
N ALA A 221 36.52 -11.22 10.63
CA ALA A 221 37.52 -12.04 11.32
C ALA A 221 37.15 -12.35 12.78
N ALA A 222 36.26 -11.56 13.40
CA ALA A 222 35.89 -11.72 14.81
C ALA A 222 34.83 -12.80 15.03
N ASP A 223 33.86 -12.94 14.13
CA ASP A 223 32.71 -13.84 14.30
C ASP A 223 32.47 -14.79 13.12
N GLY A 224 33.23 -14.66 12.03
CA GLY A 224 33.12 -15.50 10.84
C GLY A 224 31.79 -15.31 10.10
N ILE A 225 31.12 -14.17 10.27
CA ILE A 225 29.88 -13.81 9.57
C ILE A 225 30.23 -13.14 8.24
N ALA A 226 29.50 -13.49 7.18
CA ALA A 226 29.66 -12.87 5.87
C ALA A 226 29.41 -11.36 5.91
N ARG A 227 30.29 -10.60 5.25
CA ARG A 227 30.20 -9.15 5.11
C ARG A 227 30.22 -8.74 3.64
N LEU A 228 29.53 -7.64 3.35
CA LEU A 228 29.55 -7.04 2.02
C LEU A 228 30.91 -6.40 1.72
N GLN A 229 31.23 -6.33 0.43
CA GLN A 229 32.25 -5.43 -0.07
C GLN A 229 31.72 -3.99 -0.02
N GLY A 230 32.16 -3.25 1.00
CA GLY A 230 31.76 -1.87 1.25
C GLY A 230 30.47 -1.74 2.06
N GLU A 231 29.93 -0.53 2.09
CA GLU A 231 28.76 -0.20 2.91
C GLU A 231 27.46 -0.80 2.35
N PRO A 232 26.51 -1.23 3.21
CA PRO A 232 25.24 -1.78 2.75
C PRO A 232 24.44 -0.84 1.84
N SER A 233 24.55 0.48 2.07
CA SER A 233 23.94 1.51 1.20
C SER A 233 24.47 1.48 -0.24
N GLY A 234 25.69 0.98 -0.46
CA GLY A 234 26.30 0.81 -1.78
C GLY A 234 25.61 -0.24 -2.64
N ALA A 235 24.90 -1.20 -2.04
CA ALA A 235 24.13 -2.20 -2.79
C ALA A 235 23.09 -1.57 -3.73
N ALA A 236 22.48 -0.45 -3.32
CA ALA A 236 21.52 0.28 -4.15
C ALA A 236 22.11 0.78 -5.49
N VAL A 237 23.42 1.06 -5.51
CA VAL A 237 24.14 1.49 -6.72
C VAL A 237 24.57 0.30 -7.56
N ARG A 238 24.93 -0.80 -6.90
CA ARG A 238 25.46 -2.00 -7.54
C ARG A 238 24.42 -2.93 -8.15
N ALA A 239 23.11 -2.78 -7.86
CA ALA A 239 22.07 -3.75 -8.27
C ALA A 239 21.73 -3.78 -9.78
N ALA A 240 22.05 -2.72 -10.52
CA ALA A 240 21.64 -2.59 -11.92
C ALA A 240 22.10 -3.74 -12.86
N PRO A 241 23.34 -4.26 -12.77
CA PRO A 241 23.81 -5.35 -13.63
C PRO A 241 22.99 -6.64 -13.48
N GLY A 242 22.58 -7.04 -12.27
CA GLY A 242 21.73 -8.24 -12.09
C GLY A 242 20.35 -8.08 -12.71
N LEU A 243 19.75 -6.89 -12.61
CA LEU A 243 18.48 -6.59 -13.27
C LEU A 243 18.62 -6.59 -14.80
N GLN A 244 19.75 -6.12 -15.34
CA GLN A 244 20.06 -6.19 -16.77
C GLN A 244 20.19 -7.65 -17.23
N LYS A 245 20.91 -8.50 -16.48
CA LYS A 245 21.01 -9.93 -16.79
C LYS A 245 19.67 -10.67 -16.70
N LEU A 246 18.85 -10.31 -15.72
CA LEU A 246 17.48 -10.82 -15.61
C LEU A 246 16.64 -10.40 -16.83
N GLN A 247 16.76 -9.15 -17.27
CA GLN A 247 16.09 -8.65 -18.47
C GLN A 247 16.58 -9.33 -19.76
N GLU A 248 17.86 -9.68 -19.85
CA GLU A 248 18.43 -10.42 -20.97
C GLU A 248 17.88 -11.86 -21.01
N LYS A 249 17.82 -12.55 -19.85
CA LYS A 249 17.31 -13.93 -19.76
C LYS A 249 15.78 -14.01 -19.97
N PHE A 250 15.04 -13.02 -19.48
CA PHE A 250 13.57 -12.98 -19.55
C PHE A 250 13.06 -11.63 -20.10
N PRO A 251 13.18 -11.40 -21.43
CA PRO A 251 12.80 -10.14 -22.05
C PRO A 251 11.35 -9.72 -21.79
N GLU A 252 10.46 -10.70 -21.62
CA GLU A 252 9.03 -10.56 -21.32
C GLU A 252 8.77 -9.86 -19.98
N PHE A 253 9.70 -9.96 -19.00
CA PHE A 253 9.51 -9.30 -17.71
C PHE A 253 9.69 -7.78 -17.80
N ARG A 254 10.45 -7.32 -18.81
CA ARG A 254 10.77 -5.91 -19.10
C ARG A 254 11.15 -5.11 -17.84
N ILE A 255 12.11 -5.62 -17.07
CA ILE A 255 12.67 -5.01 -15.88
C ILE A 255 13.68 -3.93 -16.27
N THR A 256 13.65 -2.82 -15.54
CA THR A 256 14.56 -1.69 -15.73
C THR A 256 15.27 -1.34 -14.43
N GLY A 257 16.53 -0.93 -14.55
CA GLY A 257 17.36 -0.51 -13.43
C GLY A 257 17.13 0.95 -13.07
N VAL A 258 16.40 1.19 -11.99
CA VAL A 258 16.47 2.46 -11.25
C VAL A 258 17.23 2.21 -9.96
N ARG A 259 17.89 3.24 -9.44
CA ARG A 259 18.61 3.17 -8.17
C ARG A 259 17.61 3.19 -7.01
N ALA A 260 17.65 2.16 -6.16
CA ALA A 260 16.93 2.17 -4.88
C ALA A 260 17.49 3.23 -3.93
N LYS A 261 16.73 3.65 -2.92
CA LYS A 261 17.14 4.66 -1.96
C LYS A 261 17.36 4.05 -0.57
N PRO A 262 18.57 4.17 -0.01
CA PRO A 262 18.80 3.90 1.41
C PRO A 262 17.88 4.76 2.28
N VAL A 263 17.19 4.13 3.22
CA VAL A 263 16.27 4.83 4.15
C VAL A 263 17.05 5.45 5.29
N VAL A 264 16.90 6.75 5.53
CA VAL A 264 17.53 7.46 6.65
C VAL A 264 17.03 6.89 7.99
N LEU A 265 15.73 6.66 8.09
CA LEU A 265 15.07 6.06 9.26
C LEU A 265 15.13 4.51 9.26
N SER A 266 16.17 3.90 8.69
CA SER A 266 16.35 2.43 8.63
C SER A 266 16.18 1.74 10.00
N GLY A 267 16.61 2.37 11.10
CA GLY A 267 16.42 1.82 12.44
C GLY A 267 14.95 1.73 12.88
N VAL A 268 14.08 2.61 12.37
CA VAL A 268 12.62 2.53 12.58
C VAL A 268 12.06 1.38 11.76
N LEU A 269 12.48 1.21 10.51
CA LEU A 269 12.06 0.07 9.69
C LEU A 269 12.44 -1.26 10.34
N SER A 270 13.65 -1.39 10.89
CA SER A 270 14.04 -2.62 11.60
C SER A 270 13.15 -2.93 12.80
N ARG A 271 12.68 -1.92 13.54
CA ARG A 271 11.73 -2.09 14.66
C ARG A 271 10.29 -2.38 14.19
N LEU A 272 9.98 -2.08 12.94
CA LEU A 272 8.71 -2.42 12.29
C LEU A 272 8.77 -3.78 11.58
N GLY A 273 9.92 -4.45 11.57
CA GLY A 273 10.12 -5.71 10.83
C GLY A 273 10.16 -5.52 9.31
N ILE A 274 10.53 -4.33 8.83
CA ILE A 274 10.49 -3.97 7.41
C ILE A 274 11.92 -3.96 6.84
N ALA A 275 12.17 -4.80 5.83
CA ALA A 275 13.43 -4.86 5.08
C ALA A 275 13.52 -3.79 3.98
N GLY A 276 12.37 -3.41 3.42
CA GLY A 276 12.25 -2.38 2.40
C GLY A 276 10.79 -2.06 2.17
N PHE A 277 10.53 -1.01 1.39
CA PHE A 277 9.21 -0.74 0.86
C PHE A 277 9.29 0.01 -0.45
N PHE A 278 8.35 -0.29 -1.34
CA PHE A 278 8.09 0.48 -2.54
C PHE A 278 7.00 1.53 -2.26
N PHE A 279 7.23 2.77 -2.68
CA PHE A 279 6.25 3.86 -2.51
C PHE A 279 5.70 4.36 -3.85
N PRO A 280 4.47 3.93 -4.25
CA PRO A 280 3.88 4.23 -5.55
C PRO A 280 3.72 5.71 -5.88
N PHE A 281 3.52 6.56 -4.87
CA PHE A 281 3.26 7.99 -5.08
C PHE A 281 4.51 8.78 -5.44
N THR A 282 5.70 8.24 -5.19
CA THR A 282 6.99 8.86 -5.59
C THR A 282 7.80 7.98 -6.53
N GLY A 283 7.36 6.74 -6.79
CA GLY A 283 8.10 5.79 -7.61
C GLY A 283 9.46 5.44 -7.00
N GLU A 284 9.55 5.32 -5.68
CA GLU A 284 10.80 5.04 -4.97
C GLU A 284 10.79 3.64 -4.35
N ALA A 285 11.78 2.84 -4.72
CA ALA A 285 12.18 1.64 -4.00
C ALA A 285 13.07 2.07 -2.82
N SER A 286 12.62 1.86 -1.59
CA SER A 286 13.30 2.31 -0.37
C SER A 286 13.76 1.11 0.45
N VAL A 287 15.02 1.07 0.88
CA VAL A 287 15.62 -0.12 1.52
C VAL A 287 16.17 0.19 2.90
N ASN A 288 15.93 -0.72 3.85
CA ASN A 288 16.55 -0.71 5.17
C ASN A 288 18.02 -1.13 5.07
N VAL A 289 18.93 -0.20 5.28
CA VAL A 289 20.38 -0.46 5.21
C VAL A 289 21.02 -0.77 6.56
N ARG A 290 20.20 -0.90 7.62
CA ARG A 290 20.66 -1.32 8.96
C ARG A 290 20.42 -2.80 9.25
N MET A 291 19.76 -3.53 8.36
CA MET A 291 19.62 -4.98 8.47
C MET A 291 20.95 -5.68 8.21
N PRO A 292 21.08 -7.00 8.49
CA PRO A 292 22.32 -7.72 8.24
C PRO A 292 22.83 -7.43 6.83
N ALA A 293 24.06 -6.94 6.72
CA ALA A 293 24.58 -6.34 5.51
C ALA A 293 24.38 -7.27 4.30
N ILE A 294 24.62 -8.57 4.48
CA ILE A 294 24.54 -9.56 3.42
C ILE A 294 23.13 -9.78 2.86
N THR A 295 22.06 -9.36 3.53
CA THR A 295 20.67 -9.46 3.00
C THR A 295 20.22 -8.19 2.28
N VAL A 296 20.98 -7.09 2.36
CA VAL A 296 20.65 -5.82 1.71
C VAL A 296 20.60 -5.91 0.17
N PRO A 297 21.53 -6.60 -0.52
CA PRO A 297 21.47 -6.72 -1.97
C PRO A 297 20.17 -7.36 -2.49
N GLN A 298 19.72 -8.47 -1.89
CA GLN A 298 18.46 -9.11 -2.28
C GLN A 298 17.26 -8.19 -2.04
N ALA A 299 17.19 -7.52 -0.88
CA ALA A 299 16.09 -6.60 -0.60
C ALA A 299 16.06 -5.41 -1.56
N VAL A 300 17.22 -4.90 -2.00
CA VAL A 300 17.29 -3.92 -3.08
C VAL A 300 16.64 -4.44 -4.35
N CYS A 301 16.97 -5.66 -4.77
CA CYS A 301 16.37 -6.28 -5.95
C CYS A 301 14.85 -6.50 -5.79
N HIS A 302 14.39 -6.87 -4.59
CA HIS A 302 12.97 -7.03 -4.26
C HIS A 302 12.19 -5.72 -4.45
N GLU A 303 12.65 -4.62 -3.85
CA GLU A 303 11.96 -3.34 -3.98
C GLU A 303 12.01 -2.79 -5.42
N LEU A 304 13.07 -3.14 -6.17
CA LEU A 304 13.15 -2.81 -7.60
C LEU A 304 12.21 -3.67 -8.45
N ALA A 305 11.87 -4.89 -8.04
CA ALA A 305 10.83 -5.68 -8.70
C ALA A 305 9.45 -5.01 -8.54
N HIS A 306 9.13 -4.52 -7.34
CA HIS A 306 7.91 -3.73 -7.09
C HIS A 306 7.86 -2.47 -7.94
N LEU A 307 8.96 -1.72 -8.04
CA LEU A 307 9.06 -0.55 -8.91
C LEU A 307 8.76 -0.87 -10.38
N ASN A 308 9.13 -2.07 -10.84
CA ASN A 308 8.86 -2.55 -12.20
C ASN A 308 7.44 -3.15 -12.37
N GLY A 309 6.59 -3.05 -11.36
CA GLY A 309 5.17 -3.41 -11.43
C GLY A 309 4.89 -4.88 -11.12
N TYR A 310 5.79 -5.59 -10.44
CA TYR A 310 5.50 -6.90 -9.87
C TYR A 310 5.01 -6.72 -8.44
N ALA A 311 3.69 -6.64 -8.27
CA ALA A 311 3.08 -6.25 -7.00
C ALA A 311 2.86 -7.41 -6.02
N ARG A 312 2.87 -8.66 -6.50
CA ARG A 312 2.75 -9.83 -5.62
C ARG A 312 4.09 -10.10 -4.96
N GLU A 313 4.10 -10.32 -3.65
CA GLU A 313 5.33 -10.47 -2.88
C GLU A 313 6.14 -11.68 -3.35
N GLU A 314 5.49 -12.81 -3.64
CA GLU A 314 6.16 -14.02 -4.15
C GLU A 314 6.80 -13.81 -5.51
N GLU A 315 6.16 -13.03 -6.40
CA GLU A 315 6.70 -12.72 -7.73
C GLU A 315 7.87 -11.74 -7.62
N ALA A 316 7.77 -10.73 -6.76
CA ALA A 316 8.85 -9.78 -6.48
C ALA A 316 10.06 -10.50 -5.85
N GLU A 317 9.81 -11.41 -4.90
CA GLU A 317 10.84 -12.22 -4.25
C GLU A 317 11.55 -13.14 -5.24
N PHE A 318 10.79 -13.83 -6.10
CA PHE A 318 11.35 -14.68 -7.14
C PHE A 318 12.27 -13.89 -8.08
N LEU A 319 11.80 -12.74 -8.58
CA LEU A 319 12.59 -11.88 -9.47
C LEU A 319 13.83 -11.32 -8.77
N ALA A 320 13.74 -11.03 -7.47
CA ALA A 320 14.88 -10.59 -6.67
C ALA A 320 15.95 -11.68 -6.56
N CYS A 321 15.56 -12.91 -6.21
CA CYS A 321 16.45 -14.06 -6.17
C CYS A 321 17.09 -14.32 -7.54
N MET A 322 16.33 -14.21 -8.63
CA MET A 322 16.83 -14.34 -10.00
C MET A 322 17.85 -13.26 -10.37
N ALA A 323 17.52 -11.98 -10.11
CA ALA A 323 18.43 -10.87 -10.36
C ALA A 323 19.76 -11.04 -9.61
N CYS A 324 19.68 -11.51 -8.36
CA CYS A 324 20.85 -11.82 -7.53
C CYS A 324 21.66 -13.01 -8.08
N ARG A 325 21.00 -14.13 -8.44
CA ARG A 325 21.64 -15.33 -9.02
C ARG A 325 22.45 -15.00 -10.28
N LEU A 326 21.90 -14.13 -11.13
CA LEU A 326 22.51 -13.71 -12.40
C LEU A 326 23.53 -12.56 -12.24
N HIS A 327 23.69 -12.02 -11.03
CA HIS A 327 24.53 -10.84 -10.80
C HIS A 327 26.04 -11.18 -10.93
N PRO A 328 26.86 -10.32 -11.56
CA PRO A 328 28.31 -10.55 -11.66
C PRO A 328 29.05 -10.43 -10.32
N ASP A 329 28.52 -9.62 -9.39
CA ASP A 329 29.05 -9.41 -8.04
C ASP A 329 28.74 -10.59 -7.09
N PRO A 330 29.75 -11.21 -6.45
CA PRO A 330 29.56 -12.28 -5.46
C PRO A 330 28.61 -11.93 -4.30
N ASP A 331 28.62 -10.68 -3.84
CA ASP A 331 27.77 -10.23 -2.73
C ASP A 331 26.29 -10.45 -3.04
N PHE A 332 25.88 -10.12 -4.27
CA PHE A 332 24.50 -10.28 -4.73
C PHE A 332 24.14 -11.74 -4.89
N ARG A 333 25.03 -12.55 -5.47
CA ARG A 333 24.80 -13.99 -5.64
C ARG A 333 24.57 -14.65 -4.29
N TYR A 334 25.46 -14.42 -3.32
CA TYR A 334 25.30 -15.00 -2.00
C TYR A 334 24.06 -14.45 -1.27
N SER A 335 23.80 -13.13 -1.34
CA SER A 335 22.60 -12.51 -0.76
C SER A 335 21.31 -13.18 -1.24
N GLY A 336 21.17 -13.35 -2.56
CA GLY A 336 20.00 -14.00 -3.15
C GLY A 336 19.85 -15.46 -2.73
N ARG A 337 20.96 -16.22 -2.73
CA ARG A 337 20.99 -17.63 -2.33
C ARG A 337 20.67 -17.84 -0.84
N LEU A 338 21.19 -16.98 0.03
CA LEU A 338 20.94 -17.04 1.47
C LEU A 338 19.46 -16.81 1.79
N VAL A 339 18.82 -15.84 1.13
CA VAL A 339 17.39 -15.57 1.29
C VAL A 339 16.54 -16.69 0.68
N GLU A 340 16.90 -17.18 -0.51
CA GLU A 340 16.27 -18.35 -1.15
C GLU A 340 16.30 -19.58 -0.24
N LEU A 341 17.46 -19.90 0.34
CA LEU A 341 17.65 -20.99 1.27
C LEU A 341 16.81 -20.82 2.55
N SER A 342 16.73 -19.60 3.09
CA SER A 342 15.90 -19.30 4.26
C SER A 342 14.42 -19.64 4.01
N HIS A 343 13.88 -19.27 2.85
CA HIS A 343 12.50 -19.63 2.48
C HIS A 343 12.32 -21.14 2.34
N CYS A 344 13.25 -21.81 1.67
CA CYS A 344 13.21 -23.26 1.48
C CYS A 344 13.27 -24.01 2.83
N LEU A 345 14.18 -23.62 3.72
CA LEU A 345 14.31 -24.20 5.06
C LEU A 345 13.06 -23.96 5.90
N ASN A 346 12.47 -22.76 5.86
CA ASN A 346 11.24 -22.46 6.61
C ASN A 346 10.06 -23.31 6.13
N LEU A 347 9.89 -23.46 4.82
CA LEU A 347 8.84 -24.29 4.26
C LEU A 347 9.08 -25.78 4.53
N LEU A 348 10.32 -26.25 4.37
CA LEU A 348 10.69 -27.64 4.63
C LEU A 348 10.51 -28.00 6.10
N ARG A 349 10.87 -27.11 7.04
CA ARG A 349 10.64 -27.33 8.47
C ARG A 349 9.17 -27.55 8.81
N ALA A 350 8.26 -26.86 8.13
CA ALA A 350 6.82 -27.02 8.34
C ALA A 350 6.28 -28.31 7.69
N ALA A 351 6.85 -28.73 6.56
CA ALA A 351 6.41 -29.89 5.80
C ALA A 351 7.01 -31.22 6.30
N ASP A 352 8.30 -31.24 6.62
CA ASP A 352 9.09 -32.39 7.06
C ASP A 352 10.26 -31.95 7.96
N PRO A 353 10.06 -31.92 9.29
CA PRO A 353 11.11 -31.54 10.25
C PRO A 353 12.35 -32.44 10.21
N ALA A 354 12.21 -33.72 9.87
CA ALA A 354 13.34 -34.65 9.82
C ALA A 354 14.22 -34.39 8.60
N ALA A 355 13.61 -34.17 7.43
CA ALA A 355 14.33 -33.76 6.24
C ALA A 355 14.99 -32.38 6.41
N TRP A 356 14.30 -31.44 7.07
CA TRP A 356 14.90 -30.15 7.43
C TRP A 356 16.17 -30.31 8.27
N GLN A 357 16.13 -31.16 9.30
CA GLN A 357 17.28 -31.41 10.17
C GLN A 357 18.45 -32.03 9.40
N ALA A 358 18.16 -32.93 8.45
CA ALA A 358 19.17 -33.54 7.60
C ALA A 358 19.87 -32.50 6.71
N VAL A 359 19.12 -31.59 6.07
CA VAL A 359 19.70 -30.50 5.28
C VAL A 359 20.49 -29.55 6.17
N TRP A 360 19.96 -29.18 7.33
CA TRP A 360 20.62 -28.28 8.27
C TRP A 360 21.98 -28.83 8.73
N ASN A 361 22.05 -30.12 9.06
CA ASN A 361 23.28 -30.77 9.52
C ASN A 361 24.32 -30.96 8.39
N GLY A 362 23.88 -30.99 7.12
CA GLY A 362 24.76 -31.11 5.96
C GLY A 362 25.23 -29.77 5.37
N MET A 363 24.77 -28.65 5.93
CA MET A 363 25.08 -27.30 5.45
C MET A 363 26.43 -26.81 6.02
N ASP A 364 27.13 -25.98 5.26
CA ASP A 364 28.36 -25.32 5.71
C ASP A 364 28.12 -24.47 6.98
N ASP A 365 29.02 -24.59 7.96
CA ASP A 365 28.94 -23.89 9.24
C ASP A 365 28.88 -22.37 9.07
N GLY A 366 29.57 -21.84 8.05
CA GLY A 366 29.53 -20.43 7.73
C GLY A 366 28.14 -19.96 7.30
N VAL A 367 27.48 -20.71 6.41
CA VAL A 367 26.10 -20.43 6.00
C VAL A 367 25.15 -20.52 7.21
N ALA A 368 25.34 -21.53 8.08
CA ALA A 368 24.56 -21.67 9.31
C ALA A 368 24.74 -20.46 10.25
N ARG A 369 25.98 -19.97 10.42
CA ARG A 369 26.28 -18.77 11.21
C ARG A 369 25.59 -17.53 10.63
N ASP A 370 25.62 -17.36 9.31
CA ASP A 370 25.00 -16.23 8.63
C ASP A 370 23.48 -16.23 8.78
N LEU A 371 22.82 -17.38 8.56
CA LEU A 371 21.38 -17.54 8.81
C LEU A 371 21.02 -17.27 10.27
N ALA A 372 21.83 -17.76 11.21
CA ALA A 372 21.62 -17.52 12.63
C ALA A 372 21.79 -16.03 12.98
N ALA A 373 22.76 -15.33 12.37
CA ALA A 373 22.95 -13.89 12.54
C ALA A 373 21.75 -13.08 12.03
N VAL A 374 21.24 -13.45 10.86
CA VAL A 374 20.02 -12.84 10.30
C VAL A 374 18.83 -13.07 11.23
N SER A 375 18.63 -14.31 11.69
CA SER A 375 17.54 -14.63 12.62
C SER A 375 17.65 -13.85 13.94
N ARG A 376 18.84 -13.79 14.55
CA ARG A 376 19.07 -13.02 15.79
C ARG A 376 18.74 -11.54 15.60
N TYR A 377 19.20 -10.94 14.51
CA TYR A 377 18.94 -9.53 14.22
C TYR A 377 17.45 -9.17 14.27
N TRP A 378 16.61 -9.97 13.61
CA TRP A 378 15.17 -9.73 13.54
C TRP A 378 14.48 -10.07 14.85
N LYS A 379 14.86 -11.20 15.49
CA LYS A 379 14.32 -11.61 16.79
C LYS A 379 14.56 -10.56 17.88
N ASP A 380 15.75 -9.97 17.93
CA ASP A 380 16.10 -8.93 18.91
C ASP A 380 15.27 -7.64 18.75
N ARG A 381 14.60 -7.48 17.60
CA ARG A 381 13.78 -6.31 17.26
C ARG A 381 12.29 -6.62 17.26
N GLU A 382 11.90 -7.86 17.49
CA GLU A 382 10.50 -8.23 17.64
C GLU A 382 9.89 -7.51 18.85
N GLY A 383 8.73 -6.92 18.64
CA GLY A 383 8.03 -6.19 19.68
C GLY A 383 6.61 -5.83 19.27
N LEU A 384 6.01 -4.91 20.05
CA LEU A 384 4.66 -4.43 19.77
C LEU A 384 4.59 -3.76 18.38
N LEU A 385 5.60 -2.96 18.02
CA LEU A 385 5.64 -2.25 16.74
C LEU A 385 5.71 -3.21 15.55
N THR A 386 6.55 -4.24 15.62
CA THR A 386 6.65 -5.32 14.63
C THR A 386 5.30 -6.01 14.42
N ARG A 387 4.65 -6.47 15.49
CA ARG A 387 3.35 -7.16 15.40
C ARG A 387 2.24 -6.28 14.82
N VAL A 388 2.23 -4.99 15.16
CA VAL A 388 1.27 -4.03 14.59
C VAL A 388 1.55 -3.83 13.10
N SER A 389 2.82 -3.68 12.73
CA SER A 389 3.27 -3.54 11.34
C SER A 389 2.87 -4.76 10.50
N GLU A 390 3.19 -5.97 10.96
CA GLU A 390 2.82 -7.23 10.31
C GLU A 390 1.32 -7.36 10.10
N LYS A 391 0.51 -7.02 11.10
CA LYS A 391 -0.96 -7.06 10.98
C LYS A 391 -1.49 -6.07 9.96
N VAL A 392 -0.91 -4.86 9.92
CA VAL A 392 -1.27 -3.85 8.91
C VAL A 392 -0.87 -4.32 7.51
N ASN A 393 0.32 -4.90 7.36
CA ASN A 393 0.79 -5.44 6.09
C ASN A 393 -0.07 -6.62 5.62
N ASP A 394 -0.38 -7.57 6.51
CA ASP A 394 -1.27 -8.70 6.21
C ASP A 394 -2.64 -8.25 5.71
N TYR A 395 -3.24 -7.26 6.37
CA TYR A 395 -4.50 -6.67 5.92
C TYR A 395 -4.36 -5.96 4.56
N TYR A 396 -3.29 -5.20 4.36
CA TYR A 396 -3.02 -4.50 3.10
C TYR A 396 -2.89 -5.50 1.94
N LEU A 397 -2.09 -6.56 2.10
CA LEU A 397 -1.90 -7.61 1.10
C LEU A 397 -3.22 -8.33 0.79
N LYS A 398 -3.96 -8.77 1.82
CA LYS A 398 -5.27 -9.44 1.64
C LYS A 398 -6.30 -8.54 0.96
N SER A 399 -6.30 -7.25 1.27
CA SER A 399 -7.20 -6.28 0.60
C SER A 399 -6.90 -6.14 -0.91
N ASN A 400 -5.68 -6.46 -1.33
CA ASN A 400 -5.22 -6.48 -2.71
C ASN A 400 -5.22 -7.90 -3.33
N ARG A 401 -6.01 -8.83 -2.77
CA ARG A 401 -6.19 -10.22 -3.25
C ARG A 401 -4.95 -11.11 -3.15
N GLN A 402 -4.04 -10.80 -2.22
CA GLN A 402 -3.01 -11.73 -1.76
C GLN A 402 -3.57 -12.55 -0.61
N GLU A 403 -4.25 -13.66 -0.89
CA GLU A 403 -5.04 -14.40 0.11
C GLU A 403 -4.22 -14.87 1.32
N GLN A 404 -2.97 -15.28 1.08
CA GLN A 404 -2.06 -15.71 2.15
C GLN A 404 -1.46 -14.55 2.95
N GLY A 405 -1.68 -13.29 2.54
CA GLY A 405 -1.14 -12.10 3.21
C GLY A 405 0.37 -12.20 3.37
N VAL A 406 0.87 -12.05 4.59
CA VAL A 406 2.32 -12.22 4.89
C VAL A 406 2.83 -13.65 4.66
N GLY A 407 1.97 -14.66 4.54
CA GLY A 407 2.37 -16.01 4.14
C GLY A 407 2.80 -16.13 2.67
N SER A 408 2.51 -15.12 1.83
CA SER A 408 2.89 -15.09 0.42
C SER A 408 4.40 -15.21 0.19
N TYR A 409 5.24 -14.68 1.08
CA TYR A 409 6.70 -14.82 0.97
C TYR A 409 7.15 -16.27 0.82
N SER A 410 6.53 -17.21 1.53
CA SER A 410 6.86 -18.64 1.43
C SER A 410 6.45 -19.30 0.11
N GLN A 411 5.55 -18.67 -0.68
CA GLN A 411 5.12 -19.18 -1.98
C GLN A 411 6.18 -19.03 -3.07
N VAL A 412 7.22 -18.21 -2.83
CA VAL A 412 8.36 -18.08 -3.75
C VAL A 412 8.99 -19.44 -4.06
N VAL A 413 9.02 -20.37 -3.08
CA VAL A 413 9.58 -21.71 -3.26
C VAL A 413 8.84 -22.49 -4.35
N GLY A 414 7.54 -22.28 -4.51
CA GLY A 414 6.77 -22.87 -5.63
C GLY A 414 7.20 -22.32 -6.99
N LEU A 415 7.51 -21.02 -7.08
CA LEU A 415 8.02 -20.39 -8.31
C LEU A 415 9.41 -20.91 -8.67
N LEU A 416 10.27 -21.06 -7.67
CA LEU A 416 11.64 -21.58 -7.83
C LEU A 416 11.65 -23.07 -8.22
N LEU A 417 10.75 -23.87 -7.65
CA LEU A 417 10.57 -25.27 -8.04
C LEU A 417 10.06 -25.39 -9.48
N ALA A 418 9.15 -24.50 -9.90
CA ALA A 418 8.65 -24.47 -11.28
C ALA A 418 9.75 -24.07 -12.29
N GLU A 419 10.59 -23.08 -11.95
CA GLU A 419 11.79 -22.73 -12.72
C GLU A 419 12.73 -23.94 -12.87
N ALA A 420 13.09 -24.56 -11.74
CA ALA A 420 13.98 -25.71 -11.73
C ALA A 420 13.45 -26.90 -12.54
N ALA A 421 12.14 -27.15 -12.50
CA ALA A 421 11.51 -28.21 -13.29
C ALA A 421 11.55 -27.88 -14.80
N ALA A 422 11.34 -26.62 -15.17
CA ALA A 422 11.41 -26.18 -16.57
C ALA A 422 12.84 -26.26 -17.11
N GLU A 423 13.85 -25.86 -16.34
CA GLU A 423 15.26 -25.97 -16.73
C GLU A 423 15.69 -27.44 -16.90
N ALA A 424 15.31 -28.32 -15.95
CA ALA A 424 15.62 -29.75 -16.04
C ALA A 424 14.97 -30.44 -17.26
N ALA A 425 13.77 -30.01 -17.65
CA ALA A 425 13.09 -30.50 -18.85
C ALA A 425 13.75 -29.99 -20.15
N ALA A 426 14.30 -28.77 -20.15
CA ALA A 426 15.04 -28.24 -21.29
C ALA A 426 16.38 -28.96 -21.50
N GLU A 427 17.01 -29.45 -20.43
CA GLU A 427 18.26 -30.22 -20.48
C GLU A 427 18.04 -31.70 -20.91
N ASN A 428 16.82 -32.23 -20.77
CA ASN A 428 16.45 -33.60 -21.16
C ASN A 428 15.14 -33.60 -21.99
N PRO A 429 15.20 -33.15 -23.27
CA PRO A 429 14.02 -32.86 -24.10
C PRO A 429 13.22 -34.09 -24.55
#